data_AF-A0A6A6EXJ0-F1
#
_entry.id   AF-A0A6A6EXJ0-F1
#
_cell.length_a   1.000
_cell.length_b   1.000
_cell.length_c   1.000
_cell.angle_alpha   90.00
_cell.angle_beta   90.00
_cell.angle_gamma   90.00
#
_symmetry.space_group_name_H-M   'P 1'
#
loop_
_entity.id
_entity.type
_entity.pdbx_description
1 polymer ?
#
loop_
_entity_poly.entity_id
_entity_poly.type
_entity_poly.pdbx_seq_one_letter_code
_entity_poly.pdbx_strand_id
1 'polypeptide(L)'
;MLAATPPVPPAELHNIYEGKLDSWQLHESIDNFLERLPPATTSVALCPWIWVANPHRGGQGKSSRILVDEFTERGVELLQQSQQKRGDIQAQNSNKPKGVVAKMLSRESELLKQQITDIAKEKNVIAGKWMLFPRIEDLTRVWRLIAEGTVENRLGSTAKVATDQGGSDSRLICVYTKDFSDTEDVRRVLQELDAMGLVGSGQGIYYKSDAYTYLDIYGKNAAEYGLQASIYSSQKMLASVNSSQSKSTPQRKQSTLDAFCRV
;
A
#
# COMPACT_ATOMS: atom_id res chain seq x y z
N MET A 1 46.30 -12.13 15.36
CA MET A 1 45.16 -13.03 15.11
C MET A 1 43.88 -12.22 15.31
N LEU A 2 43.14 -11.95 14.23
CA LEU A 2 41.83 -11.29 14.30
C LEU A 2 40.82 -12.33 14.77
N ALA A 3 40.20 -12.11 15.93
CA ALA A 3 39.15 -12.98 16.43
C ALA A 3 37.92 -12.86 15.50
N ALA A 4 37.50 -13.99 14.92
CA ALA A 4 36.25 -14.07 14.18
C ALA A 4 35.09 -13.81 15.15
N THR A 5 34.23 -12.86 14.82
CA THR A 5 32.96 -12.65 15.51
C THR A 5 32.12 -13.94 15.44
N PRO A 6 31.51 -14.36 16.57
CA PRO A 6 30.67 -15.55 16.57
C PRO A 6 29.46 -15.36 15.64
N PRO A 7 28.99 -16.43 14.96
CA PRO A 7 27.84 -16.35 14.08
C PRO A 7 26.61 -15.92 14.87
N VAL A 8 25.90 -14.91 14.36
CA VAL A 8 24.60 -14.48 14.90
C VAL A 8 23.64 -15.67 14.80
N PRO A 9 22.99 -16.09 15.90
CA PRO A 9 22.00 -17.17 15.85
C PRO A 9 20.89 -16.83 14.86
N PRO A 10 20.31 -17.81 14.15
CA PRO A 10 19.21 -17.57 13.23
C PRO A 10 18.11 -16.77 13.93
N ALA A 11 17.65 -15.69 13.30
CA ALA A 11 16.61 -14.86 13.87
C ALA A 11 15.35 -15.71 14.10
N GLU A 12 14.85 -15.73 15.34
CA GLU A 12 13.62 -16.43 15.69
C GLU A 12 12.44 -15.84 14.91
N LEU A 13 11.84 -16.66 14.06
CA LEU A 13 10.65 -16.32 13.28
C LEU A 13 9.44 -16.14 14.21
N HIS A 14 8.55 -15.22 13.85
CA HIS A 14 7.37 -14.89 14.64
C HIS A 14 6.17 -14.58 13.74
N ASN A 15 5.02 -15.19 14.00
CA ASN A 15 3.80 -14.97 13.25
C ASN A 15 2.71 -14.36 14.14
N ILE A 16 2.23 -13.15 13.81
CA ILE A 16 1.16 -12.47 14.56
C ILE A 16 -0.20 -13.19 14.45
N TYR A 17 -0.34 -14.12 13.50
CA TYR A 17 -1.54 -14.92 13.27
C TYR A 17 -1.34 -16.40 13.61
N GLU A 18 -0.31 -16.75 14.38
CA GLU A 18 -0.10 -18.14 14.79
C GLU A 18 -1.32 -18.65 15.61
N GLY A 19 -1.76 -19.87 15.31
CA GLY A 19 -2.97 -20.51 15.84
C GLY A 19 -4.28 -20.06 15.19
N LYS A 20 -4.27 -19.08 14.27
CA LYS A 20 -5.49 -18.60 13.60
C LYS A 20 -5.82 -19.49 12.39
N LEU A 21 -7.03 -20.07 12.39
CA LEU A 21 -7.49 -21.01 11.35
C LEU A 21 -7.53 -20.40 9.94
N ASP A 22 -7.66 -19.09 9.81
CA ASP A 22 -7.76 -18.35 8.56
C ASP A 22 -6.41 -17.82 8.05
N SER A 23 -5.30 -18.28 8.62
CA SER A 23 -3.98 -17.70 8.38
C SER A 23 -2.91 -18.77 8.14
N TRP A 24 -1.85 -18.42 7.41
CA TRP A 24 -0.64 -19.26 7.29
C TRP A 24 0.03 -19.43 8.67
N GLN A 25 0.57 -20.62 8.93
CA GLN A 25 1.20 -21.02 10.18
C GLN A 25 2.70 -21.31 10.01
N LEU A 26 3.51 -21.04 11.05
CA LEU A 26 4.97 -21.24 10.99
C LEU A 26 5.38 -22.70 10.73
N HIS A 27 4.51 -23.65 11.10
CA HIS A 27 4.78 -25.08 11.02
C HIS A 27 4.27 -25.72 9.71
N GLU A 28 3.66 -24.96 8.80
CA GLU A 28 3.16 -25.47 7.52
C GLU A 28 3.88 -24.84 6.33
N SER A 29 4.02 -25.61 5.25
CA SER A 29 4.48 -25.07 3.96
C SER A 29 3.41 -24.19 3.31
N ILE A 30 3.81 -23.35 2.36
CA ILE A 30 2.86 -22.58 1.54
C ILE A 30 1.91 -23.53 0.79
N ASP A 31 2.38 -24.68 0.32
CA ASP A 31 1.53 -25.68 -0.35
C ASP A 31 0.42 -26.19 0.57
N ASN A 32 0.76 -26.64 1.77
CA ASN A 32 -0.21 -27.13 2.75
C ASN A 32 -1.21 -26.03 3.14
N PHE A 33 -0.73 -24.79 3.29
CA PHE A 33 -1.58 -23.64 3.56
C PHE A 33 -2.59 -23.38 2.43
N LEU A 34 -2.16 -23.44 1.17
CA LEU A 34 -3.02 -23.20 0.01
C LEU A 34 -3.99 -24.35 -0.26
N GLU A 35 -3.63 -25.59 0.09
CA GLU A 35 -4.54 -26.73 0.08
C GLU A 35 -5.61 -26.61 1.17
N ARG A 36 -5.22 -26.14 2.36
CA ARG A 36 -6.11 -25.94 3.51
C ARG A 36 -7.05 -24.74 3.34
N LEU A 37 -6.57 -23.66 2.73
CA LEU A 37 -7.29 -22.40 2.52
C LEU A 37 -7.17 -21.90 1.07
N PRO A 38 -7.74 -22.62 0.09
CA PRO A 38 -7.78 -22.16 -1.29
C PRO A 38 -8.72 -20.94 -1.40
N PRO A 39 -8.23 -19.74 -1.80
CA PRO A 39 -9.06 -18.52 -1.79
C PRO A 39 -10.21 -18.55 -2.80
N ALA A 40 -10.10 -19.39 -3.85
CA ALA A 40 -11.12 -19.53 -4.86
C ALA A 40 -12.37 -20.30 -4.38
N THR A 41 -12.24 -21.18 -3.39
CA THR A 41 -13.32 -22.09 -2.94
C THR A 41 -13.61 -22.01 -1.45
N THR A 42 -12.72 -21.38 -0.66
CA THR A 42 -13.01 -21.08 0.74
C THR A 42 -14.15 -20.07 0.80
N SER A 43 -15.25 -20.43 1.46
CA SER A 43 -16.43 -19.58 1.58
C SER A 43 -16.20 -18.45 2.57
N VAL A 44 -16.77 -17.27 2.27
CA VAL A 44 -16.89 -16.16 3.24
C VAL A 44 -17.49 -16.58 4.58
N ALA A 45 -18.40 -17.55 4.59
CA ALA A 45 -19.05 -18.01 5.81
C ALA A 45 -18.06 -18.68 6.78
N LEU A 46 -16.96 -19.23 6.28
CA LEU A 46 -15.89 -19.79 7.10
C LEU A 46 -14.97 -18.67 7.62
N CYS A 47 -14.44 -17.88 6.70
CA CYS A 47 -13.68 -16.68 7.02
C CYS A 47 -13.81 -15.66 5.88
N PRO A 48 -13.92 -14.35 6.17
CA PRO A 48 -14.02 -13.33 5.13
C PRO A 48 -12.67 -13.00 4.47
N TRP A 49 -11.56 -13.37 5.13
CA TRP A 49 -10.20 -13.09 4.70
C TRP A 49 -9.30 -14.28 5.03
N ILE A 50 -8.36 -14.58 4.14
CA ILE A 50 -7.23 -15.46 4.41
C ILE A 50 -5.98 -14.59 4.56
N TRP A 51 -5.17 -14.84 5.58
CA TRP A 51 -4.03 -13.98 5.95
C TRP A 51 -2.68 -14.68 5.88
N VAL A 52 -1.64 -13.88 5.63
CA VAL A 52 -0.24 -14.26 5.79
C VAL A 52 0.51 -13.09 6.43
N ALA A 53 1.35 -13.40 7.42
CA ALA A 53 2.22 -12.41 8.05
C ALA A 53 3.67 -12.67 7.69
N ASN A 54 4.43 -11.60 7.53
CA ASN A 54 5.88 -11.69 7.38
C ASN A 54 6.50 -12.15 8.71
N PRO A 55 7.16 -13.32 8.78
CA PRO A 55 7.60 -13.89 10.03
C PRO A 55 8.87 -13.23 10.59
N HIS A 56 9.51 -12.33 9.84
CA HIS A 56 10.74 -11.69 10.26
C HIS A 56 10.45 -10.46 11.12
N ARG A 57 11.12 -10.33 12.28
CA ARG A 57 10.92 -9.20 13.23
C ARG A 57 11.10 -7.83 12.57
N GLY A 58 12.04 -7.70 11.63
CA GLY A 58 12.24 -6.49 10.83
C GLY A 58 11.11 -6.20 9.83
N GLY A 59 10.27 -7.19 9.53
CA GLY A 59 9.06 -7.09 8.71
C GLY A 59 7.81 -6.69 9.49
N GLN A 60 7.83 -6.68 10.83
CA GLN A 60 6.71 -6.24 11.68
C GLN A 60 6.91 -4.82 12.23
N GLY A 61 5.83 -4.05 12.37
CA GLY A 61 5.86 -2.72 12.97
C GLY A 61 6.28 -2.76 14.44
N LYS A 62 6.78 -1.66 15.00
CA LYS A 62 6.97 -1.56 16.46
C LYS A 62 5.61 -1.77 17.14
N SER A 63 5.57 -2.54 18.22
CA SER A 63 4.36 -2.72 19.02
C SER A 63 4.04 -1.41 19.74
N SER A 64 3.34 -0.52 19.06
CA SER A 64 2.75 0.69 19.61
C SER A 64 1.24 0.55 19.57
N ARG A 65 0.58 1.01 20.63
CA ARG A 65 -0.87 0.94 20.76
C ARG A 65 -1.51 1.67 19.58
N ILE A 66 -2.35 0.97 18.81
CA ILE A 66 -3.13 1.53 17.71
C ILE A 66 -4.46 1.99 18.30
N LEU A 67 -4.80 3.27 18.13
CA LEU A 67 -5.99 3.90 18.72
C LEU A 67 -7.05 4.15 17.62
N VAL A 68 -7.58 3.05 17.06
CA VAL A 68 -8.51 3.11 15.91
C VAL A 68 -9.80 3.86 16.25
N ASP A 69 -10.39 3.62 17.42
CA ASP A 69 -11.67 4.25 17.80
C ASP A 69 -11.51 5.76 17.94
N GLU A 70 -10.47 6.22 18.65
CA GLU A 70 -10.15 7.65 18.81
C GLU A 70 -9.80 8.33 17.48
N PHE A 71 -9.11 7.61 16.58
CA PHE A 71 -8.85 8.09 15.22
C PHE A 71 -10.15 8.26 14.43
N THR A 72 -11.03 7.26 14.50
CA THR A 72 -12.28 7.22 13.73
C THR A 72 -13.23 8.31 14.20
N GLU A 73 -13.41 8.49 15.51
CA GLU A 73 -14.25 9.54 16.10
C GLU A 73 -13.82 10.93 15.59
N ARG A 74 -12.55 11.31 15.80
CA ARG A 74 -12.03 12.62 15.36
C ARG A 74 -12.02 12.77 13.84
N GLY A 75 -11.76 11.69 13.11
CA GLY A 75 -11.74 11.73 11.65
C GLY A 75 -13.14 11.94 11.06
N VAL A 76 -14.17 11.31 11.63
CA VAL A 76 -15.57 11.52 11.22
C VAL A 76 -16.00 12.96 11.48
N GLU A 77 -15.64 13.55 12.62
CA GLU A 77 -15.89 14.97 12.90
C GLU A 77 -15.23 15.88 11.86
N LEU A 78 -13.98 15.61 11.47
CA LEU A 78 -13.30 16.36 10.40
C LEU A 78 -14.01 16.24 9.06
N LEU A 79 -14.51 15.06 8.69
CA LEU A 79 -15.24 14.85 7.44
C LEU A 79 -16.55 15.65 7.41
N GLN A 80 -17.29 15.69 8.53
CA GLN A 80 -18.51 16.50 8.66
C GLN A 80 -18.20 17.99 8.53
N GLN A 81 -17.16 18.48 9.23
CA GLN A 81 -16.71 19.86 9.14
C GLN A 81 -16.28 20.24 7.71
N SER A 82 -15.59 19.34 7.02
CA SER A 82 -15.21 19.53 5.62
C SER A 82 -16.43 19.67 4.72
N GLN A 83 -17.41 18.77 4.82
CA GLN A 83 -18.65 18.86 4.03
C GLN A 83 -19.36 20.20 4.22
N GLN A 84 -19.52 20.65 5.47
CA GLN A 84 -20.12 21.95 5.77
C GLN A 84 -19.32 23.09 5.13
N LYS A 85 -17.99 23.12 5.35
CA LYS A 85 -17.11 24.16 4.83
C LYS A 85 -17.11 24.22 3.30
N ARG A 86 -17.19 23.07 2.64
CA ARG A 86 -17.29 22.99 1.17
C ARG A 86 -18.62 23.54 0.67
N GLY A 87 -19.72 23.22 1.37
CA GLY A 87 -21.03 23.83 1.12
C GLY A 87 -21.00 25.35 1.26
N ASP A 88 -20.39 25.85 2.34
CA ASP A 88 -20.25 27.29 2.59
C ASP A 88 -19.40 27.99 1.51
N ILE A 89 -18.28 27.38 1.09
CA ILE A 89 -17.45 27.89 -0.01
C ILE A 89 -18.29 28.04 -1.28
N GLN A 90 -19.11 27.05 -1.61
CA GLN A 90 -19.96 27.09 -2.80
C GLN A 90 -21.06 28.15 -2.69
N ALA A 91 -21.76 28.21 -1.55
CA ALA A 91 -22.87 29.13 -1.33
C ALA A 91 -22.40 30.60 -1.32
N GLN A 92 -21.37 30.92 -0.55
CA GLN A 92 -20.87 32.28 -0.34
C GLN A 92 -20.11 32.85 -1.54
N ASN A 93 -19.65 32.00 -2.46
CA ASN A 93 -18.85 32.40 -3.62
C ASN A 93 -19.54 32.06 -4.96
N SER A 94 -20.86 31.84 -4.94
CA SER A 94 -21.67 31.55 -6.14
C SER A 94 -21.55 32.60 -7.24
N ASN A 95 -21.33 33.86 -6.87
CA ASN A 95 -21.14 34.99 -7.80
C ASN A 95 -19.69 35.14 -8.30
N LYS A 96 -18.72 34.37 -7.78
CA LYS A 96 -17.31 34.46 -8.19
C LYS A 96 -17.01 33.56 -9.39
N PRO A 97 -15.94 33.84 -10.16
CA PRO A 97 -15.52 32.97 -11.24
C PRO A 97 -15.26 31.53 -10.76
N LYS A 98 -15.72 30.53 -11.51
CA LYS A 98 -15.62 29.09 -11.15
C LYS A 98 -14.20 28.65 -10.77
N GLY A 99 -13.17 29.16 -11.46
CA GLY A 99 -11.77 28.84 -11.18
C GLY A 99 -11.30 29.31 -9.79
N VAL A 100 -11.83 30.43 -9.29
CA VAL A 100 -11.53 30.92 -7.93
C VAL A 100 -12.15 30.00 -6.89
N VAL A 101 -13.41 29.59 -7.09
CA VAL A 101 -14.10 28.65 -6.19
C VAL A 101 -13.40 27.28 -6.18
N ALA A 102 -13.01 26.77 -7.36
CA ALA A 102 -12.25 25.52 -7.47
C ALA A 102 -10.92 25.56 -6.71
N LYS A 103 -10.19 26.68 -6.75
CA LYS A 103 -8.95 26.86 -5.98
C LYS A 103 -9.20 26.86 -4.47
N MET A 104 -10.31 27.45 -4.01
CA MET A 104 -10.70 27.42 -2.59
C MET A 104 -11.04 26.00 -2.14
N LEU A 105 -11.83 25.25 -2.93
CA LEU A 105 -12.17 23.85 -2.65
C LEU A 105 -10.94 22.95 -2.64
N SER A 106 -9.99 23.16 -3.56
CA SER A 106 -8.72 22.41 -3.58
C SER A 106 -7.88 22.68 -2.33
N ARG A 107 -7.78 23.94 -1.89
CA ARG A 107 -7.06 24.28 -0.64
C ARG A 107 -7.71 23.63 0.59
N GLU A 108 -9.03 23.56 0.61
CA GLU A 108 -9.77 22.90 1.69
C GLU A 108 -9.52 21.38 1.68
N SER A 109 -9.56 20.73 0.51
CA SER A 109 -9.26 19.29 0.39
C SER A 109 -7.83 18.95 0.81
N GLU A 110 -6.84 19.77 0.46
CA GLU A 110 -5.45 19.56 0.91
C GLU A 110 -5.30 19.72 2.43
N LEU A 111 -6.02 20.69 3.03
CA LEU A 111 -6.03 20.86 4.48
C LEU A 111 -6.67 19.65 5.18
N LEU A 112 -7.82 19.16 4.69
CA LEU A 112 -8.47 17.97 5.22
C LEU A 112 -7.53 16.76 5.16
N LYS A 113 -6.90 16.55 4.00
CA LYS A 113 -5.94 15.44 3.80
C LYS A 113 -4.79 15.51 4.80
N GLN A 114 -4.24 16.69 5.05
CA GLN A 114 -3.19 16.89 6.05
C GLN A 114 -3.70 16.58 7.46
N GLN A 115 -4.86 17.10 7.85
CA GLN A 115 -5.43 16.86 9.18
C GLN A 115 -5.72 15.37 9.43
N ILE A 116 -6.29 14.65 8.45
CA ILE A 116 -6.48 13.20 8.56
C ILE A 116 -5.13 12.48 8.75
N THR A 117 -4.11 12.90 8.01
CA THR A 117 -2.75 12.33 8.11
C THR A 117 -2.13 12.58 9.49
N ASP A 118 -2.30 13.77 10.04
CA ASP A 118 -1.76 14.13 11.35
C ASP A 118 -2.40 13.31 12.47
N ILE A 119 -3.73 13.16 12.46
CA ILE A 119 -4.44 12.32 13.44
C ILE A 119 -4.07 10.85 13.26
N ALA A 120 -3.94 10.36 12.02
CA ALA A 120 -3.50 8.99 11.76
C ALA A 120 -2.13 8.71 12.38
N LYS A 121 -1.18 9.65 12.27
CA LYS A 121 0.13 9.56 12.92
C LYS A 121 0.04 9.63 14.43
N GLU A 122 -0.73 10.58 14.97
CA GLU A 122 -0.96 10.74 16.41
C GLU A 122 -1.52 9.46 17.05
N LYS A 123 -2.44 8.78 16.34
CA LYS A 123 -3.15 7.57 16.80
C LYS A 123 -2.54 6.26 16.31
N ASN A 124 -1.39 6.32 15.65
CA ASN A 124 -0.67 5.18 15.09
C ASN A 124 -1.48 4.33 14.08
N VAL A 125 -2.42 4.95 13.36
CA VAL A 125 -3.21 4.35 12.26
C VAL A 125 -2.50 4.63 10.93
N ILE A 126 -1.24 4.20 10.87
CA ILE A 126 -0.30 4.59 9.80
C ILE A 126 -0.08 3.50 8.75
N ALA A 127 -0.66 2.31 8.89
CA ALA A 127 -0.54 1.28 7.88
C ALA A 127 -1.29 1.63 6.59
N GLY A 128 -0.94 0.96 5.51
CA GLY A 128 -1.66 1.03 4.25
C GLY A 128 -1.35 -0.18 3.38
N LYS A 129 -2.02 -0.28 2.23
CA LYS A 129 -1.97 -1.49 1.40
C LYS A 129 -2.01 -1.19 -0.10
N TRP A 130 -1.20 -1.93 -0.85
CA TRP A 130 -1.39 -2.12 -2.29
C TRP A 130 -2.57 -3.07 -2.51
N MET A 131 -3.46 -2.70 -3.43
CA MET A 131 -4.67 -3.47 -3.75
C MET A 131 -4.57 -4.06 -5.15
N LEU A 132 -4.66 -5.39 -5.26
CA LEU A 132 -4.68 -6.15 -6.49
C LEU A 132 -6.04 -6.82 -6.68
N PHE A 133 -6.48 -6.93 -7.92
CA PHE A 133 -7.76 -7.56 -8.29
C PHE A 133 -7.56 -8.62 -9.38
N PRO A 134 -6.79 -9.69 -9.13
CA PRO A 134 -6.63 -10.77 -10.10
C PRO A 134 -7.98 -11.40 -10.44
N ARG A 135 -8.10 -11.85 -11.69
CA ARG A 135 -9.23 -12.70 -12.11
C ARG A 135 -9.17 -14.05 -11.42
N ILE A 136 -10.30 -14.74 -11.32
CA ILE A 136 -10.38 -16.05 -10.65
C ILE A 136 -9.39 -17.07 -11.22
N GLU A 137 -9.15 -17.07 -12.53
CA GLU A 137 -8.22 -18.01 -13.17
C GLU A 137 -6.77 -17.80 -12.71
N ASP A 138 -6.41 -16.56 -12.39
CA ASP A 138 -5.07 -16.17 -11.95
C ASP A 138 -4.93 -16.14 -10.41
N LEU A 139 -6.05 -16.18 -9.68
CA LEU A 139 -6.11 -15.90 -8.24
C LEU A 139 -5.17 -16.78 -7.43
N THR A 140 -5.23 -18.10 -7.60
CA THR A 140 -4.42 -19.05 -6.83
C THR A 140 -2.93 -18.82 -7.07
N ARG A 141 -2.53 -18.57 -8.32
CA ARG A 141 -1.14 -18.28 -8.69
C ARG A 141 -0.67 -16.96 -8.08
N VAL A 142 -1.46 -15.89 -8.19
CA VAL A 142 -1.11 -14.58 -7.65
C VAL A 142 -1.04 -14.61 -6.12
N TRP A 143 -2.00 -15.28 -5.47
CA TRP A 143 -1.99 -15.41 -4.00
C TRP A 143 -0.79 -16.19 -3.50
N ARG A 144 -0.41 -17.29 -4.17
CA ARG A 144 0.82 -18.04 -3.86
C ARG A 144 2.05 -17.14 -3.89
N LEU A 145 2.27 -16.40 -4.98
CA LEU A 145 3.42 -15.52 -5.14
C LEU A 145 3.48 -14.45 -4.04
N ILE A 146 2.33 -13.91 -3.67
CA ILE A 146 2.23 -12.93 -2.58
C ILE A 146 2.52 -13.58 -1.23
N ALA A 147 1.97 -14.76 -0.95
CA ALA A 147 2.22 -15.46 0.30
C ALA A 147 3.69 -15.83 0.48
N GLU A 148 4.32 -16.40 -0.56
CA GLU A 148 5.76 -16.69 -0.60
C GLU A 148 6.58 -15.41 -0.41
N GLY A 149 6.31 -14.37 -1.20
CA GLY A 149 7.02 -13.09 -1.07
C GLY A 149 6.87 -12.42 0.30
N THR A 150 5.73 -12.57 0.97
CA THR A 150 5.53 -12.09 2.34
C THR A 150 6.32 -12.92 3.36
N VAL A 151 6.28 -14.25 3.26
CA VAL A 151 7.01 -15.15 4.19
C VAL A 151 8.52 -15.03 4.03
N GLU A 152 9.01 -14.83 2.80
CA GLU A 152 10.43 -14.65 2.47
C GLU A 152 10.96 -13.22 2.74
N ASN A 153 10.16 -12.36 3.39
CA ASN A 153 10.52 -10.98 3.71
C ASN A 153 10.85 -10.10 2.49
N ARG A 154 10.31 -10.42 1.33
CA ARG A 154 10.43 -9.62 0.10
C ARG A 154 9.34 -8.54 0.01
N LEU A 155 8.13 -8.86 0.44
CA LEU A 155 7.01 -7.92 0.49
C LEU A 155 6.94 -7.18 1.84
N GLY A 156 5.79 -6.59 2.15
CA GLY A 156 5.60 -5.81 3.36
C GLY A 156 5.26 -6.66 4.60
N SER A 157 4.49 -6.10 5.53
CA SER A 157 4.29 -6.69 6.87
C SER A 157 3.30 -7.85 6.90
N THR A 158 2.23 -7.75 6.11
CA THR A 158 1.18 -8.75 6.01
C THR A 158 0.55 -8.70 4.62
N ALA A 159 -0.14 -9.76 4.24
CA ALA A 159 -1.05 -9.75 3.11
C ALA A 159 -2.33 -10.49 3.44
N LYS A 160 -3.39 -10.20 2.68
CA LYS A 160 -4.68 -10.89 2.79
C LYS A 160 -5.37 -11.01 1.46
N VAL A 161 -6.16 -12.07 1.30
CA VAL A 161 -7.02 -12.29 0.14
C VAL A 161 -8.46 -12.48 0.57
N ALA A 162 -9.38 -11.89 -0.18
CA ALA A 162 -10.82 -12.08 0.02
C ALA A 162 -11.22 -13.51 -0.38
N THR A 163 -12.06 -14.14 0.43
CA THR A 163 -12.65 -15.46 0.17
C THR A 163 -13.82 -15.38 -0.80
N ASP A 164 -14.38 -16.54 -1.16
CA ASP A 164 -15.49 -16.62 -2.10
C ASP A 164 -16.79 -16.02 -1.52
N GLN A 165 -17.26 -14.96 -2.18
CA GLN A 165 -18.49 -14.21 -1.87
C GLN A 165 -19.63 -14.54 -2.85
N GLY A 166 -19.38 -15.37 -3.87
CA GLY A 166 -20.28 -15.55 -5.01
C GLY A 166 -20.32 -14.34 -5.95
N GLY A 167 -20.27 -14.58 -7.27
CA GLY A 167 -20.68 -13.59 -8.28
C GLY A 167 -19.67 -12.50 -8.69
N SER A 168 -18.40 -12.57 -8.28
CA SER A 168 -17.33 -11.69 -8.81
C SER A 168 -16.30 -12.47 -9.60
N ASP A 169 -15.91 -11.96 -10.77
CA ASP A 169 -14.85 -12.53 -11.62
C ASP A 169 -13.44 -12.20 -11.13
N SER A 170 -13.31 -11.46 -10.02
CA SER A 170 -12.04 -11.14 -9.37
C SER A 170 -12.13 -11.21 -7.85
N ARG A 171 -10.97 -11.28 -7.17
CA ARG A 171 -10.87 -11.18 -5.71
C ARG A 171 -9.85 -10.12 -5.32
N LEU A 172 -10.14 -9.39 -4.24
CA LEU A 172 -9.21 -8.42 -3.69
C LEU A 172 -8.07 -9.14 -2.95
N ILE A 173 -6.83 -8.82 -3.31
CA ILE A 173 -5.65 -9.10 -2.51
C ILE A 173 -5.05 -7.77 -2.04
N CYS A 174 -4.72 -7.69 -0.75
CA CYS A 174 -4.05 -6.54 -0.17
C CYS A 174 -2.65 -6.95 0.30
N VAL A 175 -1.63 -6.16 -0.04
CA VAL A 175 -0.26 -6.29 0.46
C VAL A 175 0.07 -5.06 1.28
N TYR A 176 0.29 -5.22 2.58
CA TYR A 176 0.41 -4.12 3.53
C TYR A 176 1.85 -3.63 3.68
N THR A 177 2.01 -2.32 3.85
CA THR A 177 3.21 -1.72 4.40
C THR A 177 2.90 -1.07 5.75
N LYS A 178 3.95 -0.86 6.56
CA LYS A 178 3.78 -0.46 7.98
C LYS A 178 3.39 1.00 8.15
N ASP A 179 3.93 1.85 7.28
CA ASP A 179 3.72 3.30 7.31
C ASP A 179 3.43 3.76 5.88
N PHE A 180 2.24 4.31 5.66
CA PHE A 180 1.83 4.82 4.35
C PHE A 180 2.61 6.06 3.95
N SER A 181 3.27 6.75 4.89
CA SER A 181 4.09 7.93 4.64
C SER A 181 5.56 7.61 4.38
N ASP A 182 5.99 6.37 4.63
CA ASP A 182 7.30 5.86 4.20
C ASP A 182 7.22 5.51 2.70
N THR A 183 7.44 6.51 1.85
CA THR A 183 7.39 6.35 0.40
C THR A 183 8.44 5.39 -0.13
N GLU A 184 9.53 5.17 0.60
CA GLU A 184 10.60 4.27 0.19
C GLU A 184 10.17 2.82 0.39
N ASP A 185 9.60 2.45 1.54
CA ASP A 185 9.04 1.11 1.76
C ASP A 185 7.84 0.83 0.85
N VAL A 186 6.93 1.80 0.68
CA VAL A 186 5.80 1.69 -0.24
C VAL A 186 6.25 1.39 -1.67
N ARG A 187 7.32 2.07 -2.13
CA ARG A 187 7.89 1.86 -3.46
C ARG A 187 8.66 0.55 -3.55
N ARG A 188 9.43 0.18 -2.54
CA ARG A 188 10.17 -1.09 -2.49
C ARG A 188 9.23 -2.27 -2.67
N VAL A 189 8.11 -2.27 -1.95
CA VAL A 189 7.08 -3.32 -2.10
C VAL A 189 6.44 -3.29 -3.48
N LEU A 190 6.18 -2.11 -4.04
CA LEU A 190 5.66 -2.00 -5.41
C LEU A 190 6.63 -2.57 -6.47
N GLN A 191 7.92 -2.27 -6.35
CA GLN A 191 8.95 -2.77 -7.26
C GLN A 191 9.07 -4.29 -7.20
N GLU A 192 8.95 -4.86 -6.01
CA GLU A 192 8.92 -6.32 -5.84
C GLU A 192 7.67 -6.94 -6.50
N LEU A 193 6.49 -6.34 -6.30
CA LEU A 193 5.26 -6.78 -6.97
C LEU A 193 5.38 -6.68 -8.51
N ASP A 194 6.04 -5.64 -9.01
CA ASP A 194 6.29 -5.46 -10.44
C ASP A 194 7.27 -6.51 -10.99
N ALA A 195 8.36 -6.78 -10.26
CA ALA A 195 9.34 -7.82 -10.61
C ALA A 195 8.73 -9.23 -10.63
N MET A 196 7.73 -9.48 -9.78
CA MET A 196 6.91 -10.70 -9.80
C MET A 196 5.89 -10.76 -10.96
N GLY A 197 5.77 -9.68 -11.75
CA GLY A 197 4.81 -9.57 -12.85
C GLY A 197 3.36 -9.32 -12.40
N LEU A 198 3.15 -8.79 -11.19
CA LEU A 198 1.80 -8.65 -10.59
C LEU A 198 1.16 -7.27 -10.78
N VAL A 199 1.90 -6.28 -11.26
CA VAL A 199 1.40 -4.91 -11.50
C VAL A 199 0.80 -4.76 -12.91
N GLY A 200 1.30 -5.53 -13.88
CA GLY A 200 0.81 -5.59 -15.26
C GLY A 200 0.96 -4.26 -16.04
N SER A 201 0.73 -4.32 -17.36
CA SER A 201 0.76 -3.13 -18.25
C SER A 201 -0.60 -2.40 -18.35
N GLY A 202 -1.61 -2.84 -17.59
CA GLY A 202 -2.98 -2.33 -17.63
C GLY A 202 -3.20 -1.06 -16.80
N GLN A 203 -4.35 -0.95 -16.14
CA GLN A 203 -4.72 0.21 -15.30
C GLN A 203 -3.82 0.41 -14.05
N GLY A 204 -2.90 -0.52 -13.79
CA GLY A 204 -2.05 -0.55 -12.62
C GLY A 204 -2.81 -0.82 -11.32
N ILE A 205 -2.05 -0.99 -10.24
CA ILE A 205 -2.57 -1.15 -8.88
C ILE A 205 -2.51 0.18 -8.10
N TYR A 206 -3.33 0.27 -7.06
CA TYR A 206 -3.49 1.46 -6.23
C TYR A 206 -3.17 1.17 -4.76
N TYR A 207 -2.63 2.17 -4.07
CA TYR A 207 -2.32 2.10 -2.66
C TYR A 207 -3.32 2.93 -1.84
N LYS A 208 -3.93 2.31 -0.82
CA LYS A 208 -4.88 2.96 0.10
C LYS A 208 -4.36 2.88 1.53
N SER A 209 -4.42 4.00 2.26
CA SER A 209 -4.12 4.01 3.70
C SER A 209 -5.25 3.37 4.51
N ASP A 210 -4.91 2.75 5.64
CA ASP A 210 -5.91 2.25 6.58
C ASP A 210 -6.74 3.38 7.19
N ALA A 211 -6.16 4.56 7.37
CA ALA A 211 -6.88 5.78 7.74
C ALA A 211 -8.11 6.02 6.85
N TYR A 212 -7.97 5.91 5.52
CA TYR A 212 -9.10 6.07 4.60
C TYR A 212 -10.05 4.86 4.60
N THR A 213 -9.60 3.67 5.02
CA THR A 213 -10.50 2.53 5.23
C THR A 213 -11.37 2.75 6.46
N TYR A 214 -10.79 3.17 7.59
CA TYR A 214 -11.54 3.40 8.84
C TYR A 214 -12.51 4.59 8.77
N LEU A 215 -12.22 5.58 7.93
CA LEU A 215 -13.12 6.72 7.68
C LEU A 215 -14.10 6.48 6.53
N ASP A 216 -14.21 5.24 6.03
CA ASP A 216 -15.10 4.86 4.93
C ASP A 216 -14.94 5.70 3.64
N ILE A 217 -13.72 6.17 3.35
CA ILE A 217 -13.41 6.94 2.14
C ILE A 217 -13.11 5.97 0.99
N TYR A 218 -14.08 5.76 0.11
CA TYR A 218 -14.01 4.87 -1.05
C TYR A 218 -14.21 5.64 -2.36
N GLY A 219 -13.96 4.98 -3.50
CA GLY A 219 -14.09 5.62 -4.81
C GLY A 219 -15.46 6.28 -5.06
N LYS A 220 -16.52 5.75 -4.43
CA LYS A 220 -17.89 6.26 -4.55
C LYS A 220 -18.15 7.59 -3.82
N ASN A 221 -17.41 7.91 -2.75
CA ASN A 221 -17.70 9.06 -1.89
C ASN A 221 -16.49 9.99 -1.67
N ALA A 222 -15.26 9.59 -2.03
CA ALA A 222 -14.06 10.39 -1.79
C ALA A 222 -14.14 11.80 -2.42
N ALA A 223 -14.79 11.92 -3.58
CA ALA A 223 -14.95 13.19 -4.29
C ALA A 223 -15.83 14.21 -3.53
N GLU A 224 -16.71 13.77 -2.63
CA GLU A 224 -17.52 14.64 -1.77
C GLU A 224 -16.64 15.54 -0.90
N TYR A 225 -15.51 14.97 -0.44
CA TYR A 225 -14.47 15.64 0.35
C TYR A 225 -13.37 16.26 -0.52
N GLY A 226 -13.47 16.11 -1.85
CA GLY A 226 -12.41 16.46 -2.80
C GLY A 226 -11.11 15.65 -2.62
N LEU A 227 -11.24 14.44 -2.07
CA LEU A 227 -10.15 13.49 -1.89
C LEU A 227 -10.14 12.43 -2.99
N GLN A 228 -9.06 11.65 -3.05
CA GLN A 228 -8.99 10.40 -3.81
C GLN A 228 -8.99 9.23 -2.82
N ALA A 229 -9.64 8.13 -3.18
CA ALA A 229 -9.69 6.92 -2.32
C ALA A 229 -8.35 6.15 -2.25
N SER A 230 -7.34 6.59 -3.00
CA SER A 230 -6.00 6.02 -3.02
C SER A 230 -4.99 7.16 -2.95
N ILE A 231 -3.92 6.96 -2.20
CA ILE A 231 -2.87 7.97 -1.98
C ILE A 231 -1.70 7.81 -2.95
N TYR A 232 -1.49 6.60 -3.49
CA TYR A 232 -0.52 6.35 -4.55
C TYR A 232 -1.12 5.49 -5.67
N SER A 233 -0.60 5.66 -6.89
CA SER A 233 -0.82 4.74 -8.00
C SER A 233 0.52 4.19 -8.50
N SER A 234 0.53 2.90 -8.82
CA SER A 234 1.71 2.20 -9.34
C SER A 234 2.30 2.89 -10.56
N GLN A 235 1.47 3.23 -11.55
CA GLN A 235 1.89 3.90 -12.78
C GLN A 235 2.67 5.21 -12.50
N LYS A 236 2.17 6.06 -11.58
CA LYS A 236 2.84 7.31 -11.23
C LYS A 236 4.14 7.06 -10.46
N MET A 237 4.15 6.09 -9.55
CA MET A 237 5.33 5.76 -8.75
C MET A 237 6.45 5.08 -9.56
N LEU A 238 6.12 4.27 -10.57
CA LEU A 238 7.11 3.63 -11.45
C LEU A 238 7.64 4.61 -12.51
N ALA A 239 6.80 5.50 -13.05
CA ALA A 239 7.24 6.53 -14.00
C ALA A 239 8.27 7.51 -13.39
N SER A 240 8.18 7.81 -12.09
CA SER A 240 9.15 8.66 -11.41
C SER A 240 10.53 8.00 -11.25
N VAL A 241 10.60 6.66 -11.25
CA VAL A 241 11.86 5.90 -11.24
C VAL A 241 12.56 5.99 -12.59
N ASN A 242 11.83 5.74 -13.68
CA ASN A 242 12.39 5.79 -15.04
C ASN A 242 12.92 7.20 -15.40
N SER A 243 12.28 8.24 -14.88
CA SER A 243 12.71 9.63 -15.09
C SER A 243 13.86 10.09 -14.18
N SER A 244 14.10 9.42 -13.05
CA SER A 244 15.25 9.71 -12.17
C SER A 244 16.49 8.91 -12.58
N GLN A 245 16.33 7.68 -13.09
CA GLN A 245 17.43 6.88 -13.66
C GLN A 245 17.95 7.45 -14.99
N SER A 246 17.10 8.07 -15.81
CA SER A 246 17.58 8.73 -17.04
C SER A 246 18.41 9.99 -16.80
N LYS A 247 18.28 10.62 -15.62
CA LYS A 247 19.06 11.80 -15.22
C LYS A 247 20.41 11.48 -14.58
N SER A 248 20.70 10.23 -14.22
CA SER A 248 21.96 9.83 -13.57
C SER A 248 23.02 9.26 -14.52
N THR A 249 22.81 9.29 -15.84
CA THR A 249 23.86 8.89 -16.80
C THR A 249 24.82 10.07 -17.03
N PRO A 250 26.12 9.98 -16.71
CA PRO A 250 27.07 11.05 -17.00
C PRO A 250 27.25 11.17 -18.52
N GLN A 251 27.04 12.37 -19.06
CA GLN A 251 27.44 12.70 -20.43
C GLN A 251 28.94 12.43 -20.58
N ARG A 252 29.29 11.39 -21.33
CA ARG A 252 30.65 11.10 -21.77
C ARG A 252 31.12 12.26 -22.62
N LYS A 253 31.97 13.13 -22.05
CA LYS A 253 32.61 14.23 -22.79
C LYS A 253 33.31 13.62 -24.01
N GLN A 254 32.89 14.05 -25.21
CA GLN A 254 33.62 13.78 -26.44
C GLN A 254 35.01 14.39 -26.31
N SER A 255 36.03 13.52 -26.27
CA SER A 255 37.42 13.90 -26.40
C SER A 255 37.71 14.11 -27.89
N THR A 256 37.73 15.36 -28.32
CA THR A 256 38.36 15.76 -29.59
C THR A 256 39.87 15.60 -29.46
N LEU A 257 40.41 14.53 -30.04
CA LEU A 257 41.83 14.44 -30.38
C LEU A 257 42.00 15.10 -31.74
N ASP A 258 42.62 16.27 -31.77
CA ASP A 258 43.18 16.83 -33.00
C ASP A 258 44.53 17.50 -32.70
N ALA A 259 45.42 17.32 -33.68
CA ALA A 259 46.73 17.94 -33.88
C ALA A 259 47.91 17.40 -33.06
N PHE A 260 48.74 16.57 -33.70
CA PHE A 260 50.19 16.77 -33.79
C PHE A 260 50.78 15.97 -34.97
N CYS A 261 51.09 16.66 -36.07
CA CYS A 261 52.05 16.21 -37.09
C CYS A 261 52.54 17.40 -37.92
N ARG A 262 53.65 18.02 -37.47
CA ARG A 262 54.67 18.72 -38.30
C ARG A 262 55.95 18.83 -37.48
N VAL A 263 56.97 18.02 -37.79
CA VAL A 263 58.30 18.38 -38.31
C VAL A 263 58.86 17.13 -38.99
#